data_AF-A0A9X2Y0M2-F1
#
_entry.id   AF-A0A9X2Y0M2-F1
#
_cell.length_a   1.000
_cell.length_b   1.000
_cell.length_c   1.000
_cell.angle_alpha   90.00
_cell.angle_beta   90.00
_cell.angle_gamma   90.00
#
_symmetry.space_group_name_H-M   'P 1'
#
loop_
_entity.id
_entity.type
_entity.pdbx_description
1 polymer ?
#
loop_
_entity_poly.entity_id
_entity_poly.type
_entity_poly.pdbx_seq_one_letter_code
_entity_poly.pdbx_strand_id
1 'polypeptide(L)'
;MAYPNVELINALRKAATNLRNGAHYAWGHHGSCNCGHLLQVITHLSKDEILRYARTGSGEWTEIAEGYCGVTSAPAYLLIGKLEELGLSPADIHYLEYLGDKEVLKSLPGGFRWLKKNIRQDVILYFETFAQLLEDRLATLVLSGNLMPSRKLRALNI
;
A
#
# COMPACT_ATOMS: atom_id res chain seq x y z
N MET A 1 9.35 2.07 -6.40
CA MET A 1 9.53 1.00 -5.41
C MET A 1 9.63 1.62 -4.04
N ALA A 2 8.76 1.16 -3.14
CA ALA A 2 8.63 1.66 -1.78
C ALA A 2 9.87 1.40 -0.91
N TYR A 3 10.01 2.18 0.16
CA TYR A 3 11.08 1.99 1.16
C TYR A 3 10.82 0.71 1.98
N PRO A 4 11.76 -0.24 2.03
CA PRO A 4 11.57 -1.51 2.74
C PRO A 4 11.50 -1.28 4.25
N ASN A 5 10.36 -1.59 4.84
CA ASN A 5 10.13 -1.48 6.28
C ASN A 5 9.14 -2.55 6.76
N VAL A 6 9.27 -2.93 8.05
CA VAL A 6 8.49 -4.02 8.65
C VAL A 6 6.98 -3.73 8.66
N GLU A 7 6.58 -2.46 8.81
CA GLU A 7 5.18 -2.06 8.88
C GLU A 7 4.47 -2.29 7.54
N LEU A 8 5.04 -1.80 6.44
CA LEU A 8 4.53 -2.03 5.08
C LEU A 8 4.47 -3.51 4.73
N ILE A 9 5.53 -4.27 5.04
CA ILE A 9 5.60 -5.73 4.79
C ILE A 9 4.44 -6.44 5.50
N ASN A 10 4.22 -6.14 6.78
CA ASN A 10 3.16 -6.76 7.57
C ASN A 10 1.78 -6.32 7.08
N ALA A 11 1.62 -5.06 6.70
CA ALA A 11 0.36 -4.54 6.17
C ALA A 11 -0.05 -5.23 4.86
N LEU A 12 0.89 -5.40 3.93
CA LEU A 12 0.67 -6.13 2.67
C LEU A 12 0.26 -7.59 2.92
N ARG A 13 0.99 -8.30 3.79
CA ARG A 13 0.69 -9.70 4.17
C ARG A 13 -0.70 -9.83 4.82
N LYS A 14 -1.04 -8.89 5.70
CA LYS A 14 -2.35 -8.88 6.37
C LYS A 14 -3.47 -8.60 5.38
N ALA A 15 -3.29 -7.66 4.45
CA ALA A 15 -4.28 -7.36 3.42
C ALA A 15 -4.50 -8.57 2.50
N ALA A 16 -3.43 -9.24 2.07
CA ALA A 16 -3.50 -10.47 1.29
C ALA A 16 -4.24 -11.59 2.05
N THR A 17 -3.96 -11.74 3.35
CA THR A 17 -4.65 -12.72 4.21
C THR A 17 -6.14 -12.42 4.34
N ASN A 18 -6.53 -11.16 4.54
CA ASN A 18 -7.93 -10.77 4.62
C ASN A 18 -8.67 -11.07 3.30
N LEU A 19 -8.05 -10.77 2.16
CA LEU A 19 -8.58 -11.10 0.84
C LEU A 19 -8.77 -12.61 0.65
N ARG A 20 -7.76 -13.42 1.04
CA ARG A 20 -7.84 -14.88 1.00
C ARG A 20 -9.00 -15.42 1.86
N ASN A 21 -9.22 -14.79 3.01
CA ASN A 21 -10.28 -15.17 3.95
C ASN A 21 -11.67 -14.63 3.57
N GLY A 22 -11.83 -14.11 2.35
CA GLY A 22 -13.14 -13.77 1.80
C GLY A 22 -13.56 -12.32 1.98
N ALA A 23 -12.65 -11.41 2.31
CA ALA A 23 -12.96 -9.99 2.32
C ALA A 23 -13.55 -9.55 0.96
N HIS A 24 -14.59 -8.72 1.02
CA HIS A 24 -15.23 -8.21 -0.19
C HIS A 24 -14.23 -7.40 -1.01
N TYR A 25 -14.19 -7.67 -2.31
CA TYR A 25 -13.22 -7.08 -3.23
C TYR A 25 -13.95 -6.55 -4.46
N ALA A 26 -13.70 -5.30 -4.80
CA ALA A 26 -14.23 -4.65 -5.99
C ALA A 26 -13.30 -3.50 -6.38
N TRP A 27 -12.62 -3.63 -7.53
CA TRP A 27 -11.64 -2.65 -7.98
C TRP A 27 -12.25 -1.24 -8.15
N GLY A 28 -13.49 -1.13 -8.66
CA GLY A 28 -14.19 0.16 -8.80
C GLY A 28 -14.79 0.73 -7.51
N HIS A 29 -14.37 0.27 -6.33
CA HIS A 29 -14.86 0.76 -5.04
C HIS A 29 -13.65 1.14 -4.17
N HIS A 30 -13.41 2.44 -3.93
CA HIS A 30 -12.23 2.95 -3.22
C HIS A 30 -11.90 2.23 -1.91
N GLY A 31 -12.91 1.84 -1.13
CA GLY A 31 -12.71 1.09 0.12
C GLY A 31 -12.45 -0.41 -0.02
N SER A 32 -12.65 -1.01 -1.19
CA SER A 32 -12.54 -2.47 -1.45
C SER A 32 -11.67 -2.80 -2.66
N CYS A 33 -10.95 -1.81 -3.20
CA CYS A 33 -9.94 -1.97 -4.25
C CYS A 33 -8.58 -2.29 -3.63
N ASN A 34 -7.51 -2.24 -4.44
CA ASN A 34 -6.18 -2.67 -4.00
C ASN A 34 -5.64 -1.75 -2.90
N CYS A 35 -5.57 -0.44 -3.14
CA CYS A 35 -5.19 0.52 -2.10
C CYS A 35 -6.19 0.54 -0.94
N GLY A 36 -7.49 0.36 -1.23
CA GLY A 36 -8.55 0.27 -0.22
C GLY A 36 -8.32 -0.84 0.80
N HIS A 37 -7.89 -2.02 0.37
CA HIS A 37 -7.57 -3.12 1.29
C HIS A 37 -6.35 -2.84 2.17
N LEU A 38 -5.33 -2.18 1.62
CA LEU A 38 -4.18 -1.77 2.43
C LEU A 38 -4.59 -0.70 3.46
N LEU A 39 -5.42 0.27 3.06
CA LEU A 39 -5.98 1.29 3.94
C LEU A 39 -6.80 0.69 5.08
N GLN A 40 -7.67 -0.30 4.81
CA GLN A 40 -8.41 -1.00 5.86
C GLN A 40 -7.49 -1.59 6.93
N VAL A 41 -6.33 -2.12 6.53
CA VAL A 41 -5.37 -2.72 7.46
C VAL A 41 -4.67 -1.68 8.32
N ILE A 42 -4.17 -0.60 7.72
CA ILE A 42 -3.32 0.39 8.43
C ILE A 42 -4.13 1.44 9.19
N THR A 43 -5.38 1.67 8.79
CA THR A 43 -6.25 2.67 9.45
C THR A 43 -7.31 2.05 10.34
N HIS A 44 -7.57 0.75 10.20
CA HIS A 44 -8.70 0.04 10.80
C HIS A 44 -10.09 0.59 10.40
N LEU A 45 -10.16 1.47 9.40
CA LEU A 45 -11.41 1.95 8.84
C LEU A 45 -12.09 0.84 8.03
N SER A 46 -13.41 0.82 8.07
CA SER A 46 -14.22 0.00 7.17
C SER A 46 -14.13 0.49 5.72
N LYS A 47 -14.48 -0.39 4.77
CA LYS A 47 -14.61 -0.02 3.36
C LYS A 47 -15.55 1.18 3.11
N ASP A 48 -16.59 1.34 3.94
CA ASP A 48 -17.60 2.38 3.77
C ASP A 48 -17.10 3.72 4.36
N GLU A 49 -16.28 3.68 5.41
CA GLU A 49 -15.55 4.85 5.89
C GLU A 49 -14.52 5.31 4.86
N ILE A 50 -13.71 4.40 4.32
CA ILE A 50 -12.73 4.75 3.29
C ILE A 50 -13.41 5.32 2.04
N LEU A 51 -14.53 4.74 1.60
CA LEU A 51 -15.31 5.27 0.48
C LEU A 51 -15.79 6.69 0.76
N ARG A 52 -16.29 6.98 1.98
CA ARG A 52 -16.73 8.32 2.36
C ARG A 52 -15.60 9.34 2.31
N TYR A 53 -14.40 8.96 2.74
CA TYR A 53 -13.22 9.83 2.68
C TYR A 53 -12.78 10.05 1.23
N ALA A 54 -12.70 8.99 0.43
CA ALA A 54 -12.27 9.06 -0.97
C ALA A 54 -13.16 9.96 -1.83
N ARG A 55 -14.46 10.05 -1.54
CA ARG A 55 -15.42 10.94 -2.23
C ARG A 55 -15.09 12.43 -2.14
N THR A 56 -14.23 12.85 -1.21
CA THR A 56 -13.78 14.24 -1.13
C THR A 56 -12.57 14.53 -2.04
N GLY A 57 -12.02 13.51 -2.68
CA GLY A 57 -11.02 13.61 -3.74
C GLY A 57 -11.65 13.43 -5.12
N SER A 58 -10.84 13.60 -6.16
CA SER A 58 -11.24 13.38 -7.55
C SER A 58 -10.48 12.20 -8.14
N GLY A 59 -11.20 11.29 -8.81
CA GLY A 59 -10.62 10.14 -9.51
C GLY A 59 -10.33 8.93 -8.60
N GLU A 60 -9.44 8.06 -9.08
CA GLU A 60 -8.95 6.90 -8.33
C GLU A 60 -7.80 7.31 -7.39
N TRP A 61 -7.26 6.37 -6.64
CA TRP A 61 -6.14 6.65 -5.73
C TRP A 61 -4.92 7.26 -6.41
N THR A 62 -4.73 7.02 -7.72
CA THR A 62 -3.65 7.67 -8.49
C THR A 62 -3.87 9.17 -8.56
N GLU A 63 -5.03 9.61 -9.05
CA GLU A 63 -5.33 11.02 -9.22
C GLU A 63 -5.41 11.75 -7.86
N ILE A 64 -5.93 11.08 -6.83
CA ILE A 64 -5.95 11.62 -5.46
C ILE A 64 -4.52 11.79 -4.93
N ALA A 65 -3.62 10.83 -5.17
CA ALA A 65 -2.22 10.92 -4.74
C ALA A 65 -1.46 12.03 -5.48
N GLU A 66 -1.69 12.21 -6.78
CA GLU A 66 -1.08 13.28 -7.58
C GLU A 66 -1.53 14.69 -7.13
N GLY A 67 -2.79 14.82 -6.70
CA GLY A 67 -3.33 16.08 -6.16
C GLY A 67 -2.90 16.39 -4.71
N TYR A 68 -2.27 15.44 -4.02
CA TYR A 68 -1.90 15.60 -2.61
C TYR A 68 -0.62 16.43 -2.46
N CYS A 69 -0.67 17.46 -1.60
CA CYS A 69 0.45 18.35 -1.33
C CYS A 69 0.76 18.53 0.16
N GLY A 70 0.21 17.69 1.04
CA GLY A 70 0.49 17.70 2.49
C GLY A 70 -0.10 18.85 3.30
N VAL A 71 -0.55 19.93 2.66
CA VAL A 71 -1.11 21.13 3.35
C VAL A 71 -2.63 21.20 3.34
N THR A 72 -3.28 20.38 2.50
CA THR A 72 -4.73 20.45 2.26
C THR A 72 -5.49 19.47 3.14
N SER A 73 -6.60 19.92 3.73
CA SER A 73 -7.38 19.18 4.74
C SER A 73 -8.50 18.29 4.19
N ALA A 74 -8.47 17.91 2.91
CA ALA A 74 -9.49 17.03 2.36
C ALA A 74 -9.39 15.62 2.99
N PRO A 75 -10.50 15.00 3.41
CA PRO A 75 -10.47 13.65 3.99
C PRO A 75 -9.75 12.59 3.14
N ALA A 76 -9.92 12.62 1.81
CA ALA A 76 -9.19 11.74 0.89
C ALA A 76 -7.66 11.87 1.02
N TYR A 77 -7.16 13.08 1.21
CA TYR A 77 -5.74 13.37 1.37
C TYR A 77 -5.18 12.87 2.70
N LEU A 78 -6.00 12.78 3.75
CA LEU A 78 -5.59 12.11 5.00
C LEU A 78 -5.26 10.63 4.75
N LEU A 79 -5.99 9.96 3.86
CA LEU A 79 -5.73 8.56 3.51
C LEU A 79 -4.48 8.42 2.64
N ILE A 80 -4.21 9.35 1.73
CA ILE A 80 -2.93 9.40 1.00
C ILE A 80 -1.77 9.59 1.99
N GLY A 81 -1.90 10.53 2.92
CA GLY A 81 -0.89 10.75 3.96
C GLY A 81 -0.59 9.47 4.76
N LYS A 82 -1.60 8.63 5.05
CA LYS A 82 -1.38 7.32 5.71
C LYS A 82 -0.60 6.33 4.85
N LEU A 83 -0.81 6.31 3.53
CA LEU A 83 -0.03 5.47 2.63
C LEU A 83 1.42 5.98 2.50
N GLU A 84 1.62 7.30 2.49
CA GLU A 84 2.96 7.90 2.48
C GLU A 84 3.73 7.67 3.78
N GLU A 85 3.06 7.83 4.94
CA GLU A 85 3.62 7.51 6.26
C GLU A 85 4.06 6.04 6.36
N LEU A 86 3.33 5.13 5.70
CA LEU A 86 3.68 3.71 5.58
C LEU A 86 4.92 3.46 4.68
N GLY A 87 5.33 4.45 3.89
CA GLY A 87 6.50 4.41 3.03
C GLY A 87 6.22 4.22 1.53
N LEU A 88 4.98 4.45 1.08
CA LEU A 88 4.63 4.46 -0.35
C LEU A 88 4.78 5.86 -0.94
N SER A 89 5.44 5.99 -2.09
CA SER A 89 5.36 7.23 -2.89
C SER A 89 4.05 7.28 -3.70
N PRO A 90 3.66 8.44 -4.27
CA PRO A 90 2.53 8.52 -5.20
C PRO A 90 2.63 7.51 -6.37
N ALA A 91 3.84 7.27 -6.88
CA ALA A 91 4.06 6.25 -7.92
C ALA A 91 3.81 4.82 -7.40
N ASP A 92 4.20 4.52 -6.16
CA ASP A 92 3.94 3.21 -5.56
C ASP A 92 2.44 3.00 -5.30
N ILE A 93 1.70 4.06 -4.93
CA ILE A 93 0.24 4.03 -4.79
C ILE A 93 -0.40 3.70 -6.15
N HIS A 94 0.03 4.36 -7.23
CA HIS A 94 -0.40 4.02 -8.58
C HIS A 94 -0.11 2.55 -8.92
N TYR A 95 1.13 2.09 -8.71
CA TYR A 95 1.49 0.70 -9.02
C TYR A 95 0.74 -0.32 -8.17
N LEU A 96 0.45 0.00 -6.90
CA LEU A 96 -0.38 -0.85 -6.05
C LEU A 96 -1.82 -0.92 -6.57
N GLU A 97 -2.38 0.20 -7.00
CA GLU A 97 -3.75 0.26 -7.52
C GLU A 97 -3.92 -0.49 -8.83
N TYR A 98 -2.89 -0.50 -9.68
CA TYR A 98 -2.93 -1.12 -11.02
C TYR A 98 -2.13 -2.42 -11.17
N LEU A 99 -1.51 -2.92 -10.08
CA LEU A 99 -0.61 -4.08 -10.08
C LEU A 99 0.56 -3.93 -11.07
N GLY A 100 1.17 -2.74 -11.09
CA GLY A 100 2.03 -2.27 -12.18
C GLY A 100 3.53 -2.20 -11.92
N ASP A 101 4.01 -2.44 -10.69
CA ASP A 101 5.44 -2.32 -10.39
C ASP A 101 6.22 -3.46 -11.07
N LYS A 102 7.10 -3.11 -12.00
CA LYS A 102 7.85 -4.08 -12.80
C LYS A 102 8.79 -4.95 -11.97
N GLU A 103 9.33 -4.48 -10.86
CA GLU A 103 10.19 -5.29 -10.01
C GLU A 103 9.37 -6.32 -9.23
N VAL A 104 8.18 -5.96 -8.77
CA VAL A 104 7.23 -6.93 -8.18
C VAL A 104 6.83 -7.96 -9.23
N LEU A 105 6.45 -7.52 -10.43
CA LEU A 105 6.03 -8.42 -11.51
C LEU A 105 7.15 -9.38 -11.95
N LYS A 106 8.41 -8.92 -11.98
CA LYS A 106 9.57 -9.79 -12.28
C LYS A 106 9.83 -10.83 -11.20
N SER A 107 9.42 -10.54 -9.96
CA SER A 107 9.61 -11.41 -8.79
C SER A 107 8.47 -12.41 -8.60
N LEU A 108 7.46 -12.42 -9.48
CA LEU A 108 6.36 -13.36 -9.42
C LEU A 108 6.87 -14.81 -9.53
N PRO A 109 6.24 -15.77 -8.81
CA PRO A 109 6.47 -17.18 -9.03
C PRO A 109 6.19 -17.55 -10.49
N GLY A 110 7.13 -18.26 -11.14
CA GLY A 110 7.05 -18.58 -12.56
C GLY A 110 7.51 -17.46 -13.51
N GLY A 111 7.99 -16.34 -12.97
CA GLY A 111 8.56 -15.23 -13.74
C GLY A 111 7.55 -14.16 -14.15
N PHE A 112 8.04 -13.20 -14.93
CA PHE A 112 7.28 -12.00 -15.29
C PHE A 112 5.99 -12.31 -16.05
N ARG A 113 4.88 -11.75 -15.57
CA ARG A 113 3.60 -11.69 -16.28
C ARG A 113 2.78 -10.50 -15.78
N TRP A 114 1.88 -10.01 -16.63
CA TRP A 114 0.91 -9.00 -16.20
C TRP A 114 -0.21 -9.62 -15.38
N LEU A 115 -0.59 -8.93 -14.32
CA LEU A 115 -1.69 -9.28 -13.44
C LEU A 115 -2.93 -8.45 -13.76
N LYS A 116 -4.11 -8.98 -13.45
CA LYS A 116 -5.38 -8.28 -13.65
C LYS A 116 -5.85 -7.68 -12.35
N LYS A 117 -5.86 -6.35 -12.29
CA LYS A 117 -6.30 -5.55 -11.13
C LYS A 117 -7.76 -5.75 -10.72
N ASN A 118 -8.56 -6.54 -11.43
CA ASN A 118 -9.94 -6.87 -11.05
C ASN A 118 -10.09 -8.36 -10.69
N ILE A 119 -8.99 -9.11 -10.59
CA ILE A 119 -8.98 -10.50 -10.14
C ILE A 119 -8.37 -10.54 -8.74
N ARG A 120 -9.18 -10.92 -7.75
CA ARG A 120 -8.76 -11.03 -6.34
C ARG A 120 -7.47 -11.83 -6.17
N GLN A 121 -7.36 -12.97 -6.83
CA GLN A 121 -6.19 -13.86 -6.72
C GLN A 121 -4.91 -13.20 -7.22
N ASP A 122 -5.00 -12.37 -8.26
CA ASP A 122 -3.86 -11.63 -8.77
C ASP A 122 -3.41 -10.53 -7.79
N VAL A 123 -4.35 -9.87 -7.10
CA VAL A 123 -4.03 -8.90 -6.04
C VAL A 123 -3.33 -9.57 -4.86
N ILE A 124 -3.86 -10.71 -4.40
CA ILE A 124 -3.24 -11.50 -3.33
C ILE A 124 -1.80 -11.84 -3.71
N LEU A 125 -1.60 -12.39 -4.91
CA LEU A 125 -0.27 -12.77 -5.39
C LEU A 125 0.67 -11.55 -5.46
N TYR A 126 0.20 -10.42 -5.98
CA TYR A 126 0.98 -9.20 -6.04
C TYR A 126 1.40 -8.72 -4.64
N PHE A 127 0.48 -8.71 -3.67
CA PHE A 127 0.75 -8.25 -2.30
C PHE A 127 1.78 -9.14 -1.62
N GLU A 128 1.66 -10.46 -1.77
CA GLU A 128 2.62 -11.40 -1.19
C GLU A 128 4.00 -11.30 -1.84
N THR A 129 4.04 -11.18 -3.16
CA THR A 129 5.29 -10.99 -3.90
C THR A 129 5.96 -9.67 -3.52
N PHE A 130 5.18 -8.60 -3.39
CA PHE A 130 5.68 -7.30 -2.97
C PHE A 130 6.23 -7.34 -1.54
N ALA A 131 5.49 -7.96 -0.61
CA ALA A 131 5.95 -8.12 0.76
C ALA A 131 7.25 -8.92 0.84
N GLN A 132 7.38 -10.01 0.08
CA GLN A 132 8.60 -10.81 0.05
C GLN A 132 9.79 -10.00 -0.50
N LEU A 133 9.58 -9.30 -1.61
CA LEU A 133 10.63 -8.47 -2.22
C LEU A 133 11.15 -7.39 -1.25
N LEU A 134 10.25 -6.76 -0.50
CA LEU A 134 10.61 -5.77 0.52
C LEU A 134 11.35 -6.41 1.69
N GLU A 135 10.94 -7.60 2.13
CA GLU A 135 11.62 -8.34 3.20
C GLU A 135 13.05 -8.74 2.80
N ASP A 136 13.25 -9.24 1.59
CA ASP A 136 14.57 -9.62 1.06
C ASP A 136 15.51 -8.39 1.00
N ARG A 137 14.98 -7.23 0.59
CA ARG A 137 15.72 -5.96 0.59
C ARG A 137 16.05 -5.51 2.00
N LEU A 138 15.11 -5.60 2.93
CA LEU A 138 15.34 -5.24 4.33
C LEU A 138 16.43 -6.11 4.96
N ALA A 139 16.39 -7.43 4.72
CA ALA A 139 17.42 -8.35 5.17
C ALA A 139 18.80 -7.98 4.60
N THR A 140 18.87 -7.63 3.32
CA THR A 140 20.11 -7.15 2.67
C THR A 140 20.65 -5.87 3.33
N LEU A 141 19.79 -4.91 3.67
CA LEU A 141 20.19 -3.67 4.36
C LEU A 141 20.72 -3.94 5.78
N VAL A 142 20.08 -4.86 6.50
CA VAL A 142 20.53 -5.29 7.84
C VAL A 142 21.92 -5.95 7.74
N LEU A 143 22.09 -6.90 6.81
CA LEU A 143 23.33 -7.64 6.63
C LEU A 143 24.49 -6.76 6.13
N SER A 144 24.20 -5.71 5.36
CA SER A 144 25.21 -4.74 4.89
C SER A 144 25.57 -3.67 5.93
N GLY A 145 24.99 -3.70 7.14
CA GLY A 145 25.28 -2.72 8.19
C GLY A 145 24.73 -1.31 7.91
N ASN A 146 23.88 -1.15 6.90
CA ASN A 146 23.35 0.15 6.43
C ASN A 146 22.05 0.56 7.14
N LEU A 147 21.74 0.01 8.33
CA LEU A 147 20.53 0.38 9.04
C LEU A 147 20.69 1.72 9.77
N MET A 148 20.00 2.75 9.29
CA MET A 148 19.72 3.94 10.08
C MET A 148 18.59 3.61 11.08
N PRO A 149 18.77 3.85 12.40
CA PRO A 149 17.73 3.55 13.38
C PRO A 149 16.47 4.38 13.10
N SER A 150 15.32 3.71 13.15
CA SER A 150 13.99 4.33 13.17
C SER A 150 14.00 5.52 14.14
N ARG A 151 13.70 6.72 13.63
CA ARG A 151 13.46 7.90 14.46
C ARG A 151 12.25 7.60 15.35
N LYS A 152 12.51 7.14 16.58
CA LYS A 152 11.53 7.31 17.67
C LYS A 152 11.15 8.78 17.69
N LEU A 153 9.84 9.07 17.64
CA LEU A 153 9.29 10.38 17.92
C LEU A 153 9.98 10.92 19.17
N ARG A 154 10.66 12.06 19.04
CA ARG A 154 11.03 12.86 20.21
C ARG A 154 9.72 13.23 20.89
N ALA A 155 9.45 12.62 22.04
CA ALA A 155 8.52 13.17 22.99
C ALA A 155 8.99 14.61 23.27
N LEU A 156 8.12 15.58 22.94
CA LEU A 156 8.22 16.93 23.44
C LEU A 156 8.05 16.84 24.96
N ASN A 157 9.16 17.00 25.70
CA ASN A 157 9.09 17.38 27.09
C ASN A 157 8.63 18.84 27.15
N ILE A 158 7.41 19.04 27.63
CA ILE A 158 7.01 20.24 28.37
C ILE A 158 7.58 20.11 29.78
#